data_AF-A0A3S0DTB2-F1
#
_entry.id   AF-A0A3S0DTB2-F1
#
_cell.length_a   1.000
_cell.length_b   1.000
_cell.length_c   1.000
_cell.angle_alpha   90.00
_cell.angle_beta   90.00
_cell.angle_gamma   90.00
#
_symmetry.space_group_name_H-M   'P 1'
#
loop_
_entity.id
_entity.type
_entity.pdbx_description
1 polymer ?
#
loop_
_entity_poly.entity_id
_entity_poly.type
_entity_poly.pdbx_seq_one_letter_code
_entity_poly.pdbx_strand_id
1 'polypeptide(L)'
;MAEDRVSRIGRILKVQQQLHRAEEWRLAEIERQLEGFEAEQREIVDALNSESGLQSLFLDASVRRVRSLGDAVRGTEVEREAQSARVLETGSRLKAAERLMQRAESEARREEEDSQLQEAVERIAAQAPGKHTD
;
A
#
# COMPACT_ATOMS: atom_id res chain seq x y z
N MET A 1 -22.53 18.87 -6.86
CA MET A 1 -23.04 17.68 -7.56
C MET A 1 -22.27 16.46 -7.06
N ALA A 2 -22.95 15.37 -6.72
CA ALA A 2 -22.32 14.16 -6.18
C ALA A 2 -21.23 13.58 -7.09
N GLU A 3 -21.36 13.69 -8.41
CA GLU A 3 -20.34 13.24 -9.37
C GLU A 3 -18.97 13.90 -9.16
N ASP A 4 -18.94 15.20 -8.88
CA ASP A 4 -17.69 15.93 -8.61
C ASP A 4 -17.06 15.49 -7.28
N ARG A 5 -17.90 15.12 -6.29
CA ARG A 5 -17.41 14.55 -5.02
C ARG A 5 -16.83 13.15 -5.22
N VAL A 6 -17.48 12.30 -6.02
CA VAL A 6 -16.97 10.97 -6.41
C VAL A 6 -15.63 11.11 -7.14
N SER A 7 -15.52 12.02 -8.10
CA SER A 7 -14.27 12.29 -8.83
C SER A 7 -13.13 12.73 -7.91
N ARG A 8 -13.40 13.67 -6.99
CA ARG A 8 -12.42 14.15 -6.00
C ARG A 8 -11.95 13.03 -5.06
N ILE A 9 -12.86 12.21 -4.54
CA ILE A 9 -12.50 11.09 -3.66
C ILE A 9 -11.75 10.01 -4.45
N GLY A 10 -12.11 9.76 -5.70
CA GLY A 10 -11.39 8.83 -6.58
C GLY A 10 -9.92 9.23 -6.78
N ARG A 11 -9.62 10.53 -6.90
CA ARG A 11 -8.23 11.03 -6.94
C ARG A 11 -7.48 10.75 -5.64
N ILE A 12 -8.12 10.96 -4.49
CA ILE A 12 -7.53 10.65 -3.18
C ILE A 12 -7.23 9.16 -3.08
N LEU A 13 -8.18 8.30 -3.44
CA LEU A 13 -7.99 6.84 -3.45
C LEU A 13 -6.80 6.44 -4.32
N LYS A 14 -6.69 7.00 -5.53
CA LYS A 14 -5.56 6.73 -6.42
C LYS A 14 -4.22 7.11 -5.81
N VAL A 15 -4.13 8.26 -5.14
CA VAL A 15 -2.90 8.69 -4.44
C VAL A 15 -2.59 7.74 -3.29
N GLN A 16 -3.58 7.34 -2.49
CA GLN A 16 -3.34 6.39 -1.39
C GLN A 16 -2.87 5.03 -1.89
N GLN A 17 -3.40 4.54 -3.03
CA GLN A 17 -2.92 3.32 -3.67
C GLN A 17 -1.45 3.44 -4.11
N GLN A 18 -1.07 4.57 -4.71
CA GLN A 18 0.31 4.81 -5.13
C GLN A 18 1.27 4.89 -3.94
N LEU A 19 0.88 5.59 -2.88
CA LEU A 19 1.68 5.68 -1.65
C LEU A 19 1.86 4.30 -1.01
N HIS A 20 0.78 3.53 -0.85
CA HIS A 20 0.87 2.21 -0.24
C HIS A 20 1.79 1.28 -1.04
N ARG A 21 1.64 1.21 -2.36
CA ARG A 21 2.52 0.41 -3.23
C ARG A 21 3.98 0.84 -3.14
N ALA A 22 4.24 2.15 -3.06
CA ALA A 22 5.60 2.65 -2.92
C ALA A 22 6.24 2.20 -1.58
N GLU A 23 5.47 2.20 -0.49
CA GLU A 23 5.96 1.69 0.79
C GLU A 23 6.16 0.16 0.78
N GLU A 24 5.29 -0.61 0.11
CA GLU A 24 5.47 -2.06 -0.06
C GLU A 24 6.75 -2.37 -0.86
N TRP A 25 7.00 -1.62 -1.92
CA TRP A 25 8.20 -1.79 -2.75
C TRP A 25 9.49 -1.51 -1.98
N ARG A 26 9.48 -0.47 -1.14
CA ARG A 26 10.61 -0.17 -0.26
C ARG A 26 10.83 -1.25 0.77
N LEU A 27 9.76 -1.80 1.35
CA LEU A 27 9.88 -2.93 2.29
C LEU A 27 10.51 -4.14 1.60
N ALA A 28 10.04 -4.48 0.41
CA ALA A 28 10.57 -5.60 -0.36
C ALA A 28 12.06 -5.39 -0.74
N GLU A 29 12.50 -4.16 -0.97
CA GLU A 29 13.92 -3.86 -1.20
C GLU A 29 14.77 -4.07 0.06
N ILE A 30 14.28 -3.61 1.22
CA ILE A 30 14.96 -3.83 2.50
C ILE A 30 15.06 -5.34 2.81
N GLU A 31 14.00 -6.10 2.55
CA GLU A 31 14.00 -7.55 2.75
C GLU A 31 14.99 -8.26 1.81
N ARG A 32 15.09 -7.85 0.54
CA ARG A 32 16.13 -8.35 -0.37
C ARG A 32 17.54 -8.04 0.12
N GLN A 33 17.77 -6.87 0.72
CA GLN A 33 19.07 -6.51 1.26
C GLN A 33 19.46 -7.40 2.46
N LEU A 34 18.51 -7.70 3.35
CA LEU A 34 18.71 -8.63 4.45
C LEU A 34 19.05 -10.04 3.95
N GLU A 35 18.29 -10.54 2.96
CA GLU A 35 18.59 -11.83 2.32
C GLU A 35 20.00 -11.85 1.71
N GLY A 36 20.42 -10.74 1.11
CA GLY A 36 21.77 -10.56 0.58
C GLY A 36 22.86 -10.65 1.65
N PHE A 37 22.67 -10.01 2.81
CA PHE A 37 23.62 -10.10 3.91
C PHE A 37 23.70 -11.50 4.51
N GLU A 38 22.57 -12.20 4.63
CA GLU A 38 22.57 -13.60 5.09
C GLU A 38 23.27 -14.52 4.10
N ALA A 39 23.06 -14.32 2.80
CA ALA A 39 23.75 -15.08 1.76
C ALA A 39 25.27 -14.86 1.83
N GLU A 40 25.71 -13.60 1.94
CA GLU A 40 27.13 -13.28 2.08
C GLU A 40 27.74 -13.87 3.35
N GLN A 41 27.01 -13.83 4.47
CA GLN A 41 27.47 -14.45 5.72
C GLN A 41 27.65 -15.96 5.56
N ARG A 42 26.70 -16.65 4.91
CA ARG A 42 26.81 -18.09 4.61
C ARG A 42 28.03 -18.39 3.75
N GLU A 43 28.26 -17.62 2.68
CA GLU A 43 29.42 -17.79 1.80
C GLU A 43 30.75 -17.68 2.56
N ILE A 44 30.87 -16.72 3.48
CA ILE A 44 32.09 -16.56 4.29
C ILE A 44 32.27 -17.75 5.24
N VAL A 45 31.21 -18.22 5.88
CA VAL A 45 31.26 -19.39 6.78
C VAL A 45 31.64 -20.66 6.00
N ASP A 46 31.06 -20.87 4.82
CA ASP A 46 31.36 -22.01 3.96
C ASP A 46 32.81 -21.97 3.46
N ALA A 47 33.30 -20.78 3.07
CA ALA A 47 34.69 -20.59 2.67
C ALA A 47 35.66 -20.91 3.83
N LEU A 48 35.34 -20.51 5.06
CA LEU A 48 36.14 -20.82 6.25
C LEU A 48 36.14 -22.32 6.59
N ASN A 49 35.03 -23.02 6.34
CA ASN A 49 34.91 -24.46 6.57
C ASN A 49 35.64 -25.31 5.51
N SER A 50 35.95 -24.75 4.34
CA SER A 50 36.69 -25.45 3.30
C SER A 50 38.16 -25.70 3.72
N GLU A 51 38.62 -26.96 3.66
CA GLU A 51 39.98 -27.38 4.03
C GLU A 51 41.02 -26.74 3.08
N SER A 52 41.57 -25.59 3.46
CA SER A 52 42.69 -24.98 2.75
C SER A 52 43.69 -24.38 3.75
N GLY A 53 44.97 -24.72 3.59
CA GLY A 53 46.06 -24.36 4.51
C GLY A 53 46.38 -22.87 4.67
N LEU A 54 45.54 -21.97 4.14
CA LEU A 54 45.63 -20.51 4.26
C LEU A 54 44.67 -19.91 5.31
N GLN A 55 43.89 -20.75 6.01
CA GLN A 55 42.86 -20.37 7.00
C GLN A 55 43.36 -19.33 8.03
N SER A 56 44.60 -19.40 8.50
CA SER A 56 45.14 -18.47 9.49
C SER A 56 45.28 -17.02 9.00
N LEU A 57 45.58 -16.80 7.71
CA LEU A 57 45.82 -15.44 7.17
C LEU A 57 44.50 -14.74 6.82
N PHE A 58 43.45 -15.48 6.51
CA PHE A 58 42.14 -14.94 6.12
C PHE A 58 41.14 -14.88 7.28
N LEU A 59 41.45 -15.49 8.44
CA LEU A 59 40.54 -15.55 9.57
C LEU A 59 40.20 -14.16 10.13
N ASP A 60 41.19 -13.29 10.35
CA ASP A 60 40.94 -11.95 10.92
C ASP A 60 40.11 -11.07 9.96
N ALA A 61 40.40 -11.11 8.66
CA ALA A 61 39.62 -10.39 7.65
C ALA A 61 38.18 -10.91 7.58
N SER A 62 37.98 -12.24 7.62
CA SER A 62 36.66 -12.86 7.58
C SER A 62 35.84 -12.55 8.83
N VAL A 63 36.47 -12.59 10.01
CA VAL A 63 35.83 -12.22 11.28
C VAL A 63 35.39 -10.75 11.27
N ARG A 64 36.24 -9.84 10.78
CA ARG A 64 35.88 -8.43 10.63
C ARG A 64 34.72 -8.25 9.65
N ARG A 65 34.71 -8.98 8.53
CA ARG A 65 33.62 -8.92 7.55
C ARG A 65 32.30 -9.43 8.12
N VAL A 66 32.30 -10.59 8.78
CA VAL A 66 31.12 -11.14 9.46
C VAL A 66 30.58 -10.18 10.51
N ARG A 67 31.47 -9.54 11.29
CA ARG A 67 31.06 -8.51 12.26
C ARG A 67 30.40 -7.32 11.57
N SER A 68 31.00 -6.82 10.50
CA SER A 68 30.44 -5.71 9.71
C SER A 68 29.09 -6.07 9.10
N LEU A 69 28.90 -7.31 8.64
CA LEU A 69 27.61 -7.80 8.14
C LEU A 69 26.58 -7.86 9.27
N GLY A 70 26.97 -8.33 10.47
CA GLY A 70 26.09 -8.32 11.64
C GLY A 70 25.65 -6.90 12.05
N ASP A 71 26.55 -5.93 11.96
CA ASP A 71 26.21 -4.51 12.17
C ASP A 71 25.24 -3.99 11.10
N ALA A 72 25.47 -4.33 9.82
CA ALA A 72 24.59 -3.96 8.72
C ALA A 72 23.19 -4.59 8.86
N VAL A 73 23.09 -5.89 9.15
CA VAL A 73 21.83 -6.60 9.40
C VAL A 73 21.04 -5.93 10.52
N ARG A 74 21.69 -5.59 11.65
CA ARG A 74 21.01 -4.90 12.75
C ARG A 74 20.45 -3.54 12.33
N GLY A 75 21.22 -2.76 11.58
CA GLY A 75 20.75 -1.47 11.06
C GLY A 75 19.54 -1.64 10.14
N THR A 76 19.64 -2.57 9.20
CA THR A 76 18.61 -2.85 8.20
C THR A 76 17.35 -3.47 8.80
N GLU A 77 17.44 -4.28 9.86
CA GLU A 77 16.26 -4.78 10.59
C GLU A 77 15.48 -3.65 11.28
N VAL A 78 16.17 -2.67 11.87
CA VAL A 78 15.51 -1.47 12.42
C VAL A 78 14.81 -0.68 11.32
N GLU A 79 15.44 -0.55 10.16
CA GLU A 79 14.82 0.09 8.98
C GLU A 79 13.61 -0.70 8.49
N ARG A 80 13.68 -2.03 8.48
CA ARG A 80 12.60 -2.94 8.10
C ARG A 80 11.41 -2.80 9.02
N GLU A 81 11.61 -2.76 10.33
CA GLU A 81 10.55 -2.59 11.31
C GLU A 81 9.85 -1.24 11.12
N ALA A 82 10.64 -0.17 10.97
CA ALA A 82 10.12 1.17 10.70
C ALA A 82 9.36 1.24 9.36
N GLN A 83 9.85 0.55 8.32
CA GLN A 83 9.19 0.49 7.02
C GLN A 83 7.90 -0.33 7.07
N SER A 84 7.89 -1.44 7.81
CA SER A 84 6.69 -2.26 8.03
C SER A 84 5.58 -1.45 8.71
N ALA A 85 5.93 -0.62 9.70
CA ALA A 85 4.98 0.30 10.32
C ALA A 85 4.39 1.31 9.30
N ARG A 86 5.21 1.84 8.38
CA ARG A 86 4.74 2.74 7.30
C ARG A 86 3.80 2.04 6.31
N VAL A 87 4.08 0.78 5.97
CA VAL A 87 3.19 -0.04 5.12
C VAL A 87 1.83 -0.21 5.80
N LEU A 88 1.80 -0.53 7.10
CA LEU A 88 0.56 -0.67 7.87
C LEU A 88 -0.23 0.65 7.96
N GLU A 89 0.47 1.76 8.19
CA GLU A 89 -0.14 3.09 8.26
C GLU A 89 -0.77 3.48 6.91
N THR A 90 -0.02 3.36 5.81
CA THR A 90 -0.52 3.67 4.47
C THR A 90 -1.64 2.72 4.04
N GLY A 91 -1.57 1.44 4.42
CA GLY A 91 -2.65 0.47 4.19
C GLY A 91 -3.94 0.84 4.93
N SER A 92 -3.81 1.33 6.17
CA SER A 92 -4.96 1.83 6.94
C SER A 92 -5.61 3.06 6.30
N ARG A 93 -4.79 3.99 5.80
CA ARG A 93 -5.26 5.19 5.06
C ARG A 93 -5.91 4.82 3.73
N LEU A 94 -5.34 3.86 3.00
CA LEU A 94 -5.93 3.30 1.78
C LEU A 94 -7.31 2.70 2.07
N LYS A 95 -7.43 1.86 3.11
CA LYS A 95 -8.72 1.27 3.51
C LYS A 95 -9.75 2.34 3.88
N ALA A 96 -9.33 3.43 4.52
CA ALA A 96 -10.21 4.55 4.80
C ALA A 96 -10.69 5.26 3.53
N ALA A 97 -9.80 5.50 2.56
CA ALA A 97 -10.14 6.10 1.27
C ALA A 97 -11.09 5.21 0.45
N GLU A 98 -10.91 3.88 0.47
CA GLU A 98 -11.84 2.93 -0.16
C GLU A 98 -13.25 3.05 0.43
N ARG A 99 -13.37 3.10 1.76
CA ARG A 99 -14.67 3.26 2.43
C ARG A 99 -15.33 4.59 2.08
N LEU A 100 -14.54 5.67 1.97
CA LEU A 100 -15.05 6.97 1.55
C LEU A 100 -15.56 6.92 0.10
N MET A 101 -14.83 6.26 -0.80
CA MET A 101 -15.26 6.07 -2.19
C MET A 101 -16.58 5.31 -2.27
N GLN A 102 -16.69 4.17 -1.59
CA GLN A 102 -17.91 3.36 -1.57
C GLN A 102 -19.13 4.14 -1.05
N ARG A 103 -18.94 4.97 -0.02
CA ARG A 103 -20.01 5.85 0.49
C ARG A 103 -20.39 6.91 -0.54
N ALA A 104 -19.41 7.55 -1.16
CA ALA A 104 -19.66 8.58 -2.16
C ALA A 104 -20.40 8.05 -3.39
N GLU A 105 -20.05 6.85 -3.86
CA GLU A 105 -20.76 6.16 -4.95
C GLU A 105 -22.19 5.81 -4.55
N SER A 106 -22.39 5.33 -3.32
CA SER A 106 -23.74 5.02 -2.83
C SER A 106 -24.61 6.26 -2.68
N GLU A 107 -24.05 7.38 -2.24
CA GLU A 107 -24.76 8.65 -2.14
C GLU A 107 -25.10 9.19 -3.54
N ALA A 108 -24.15 9.17 -4.47
CA ALA A 108 -24.38 9.59 -5.85
C ALA A 108 -25.50 8.78 -6.53
N ARG A 109 -25.52 7.46 -6.36
CA ARG A 109 -26.59 6.61 -6.89
C ARG A 109 -27.95 6.95 -6.31
N ARG A 110 -28.04 7.20 -5.00
CA ARG A 110 -29.31 7.59 -4.36
C ARG A 110 -29.81 8.93 -4.87
N GLU A 111 -28.93 9.93 -5.00
CA GLU A 111 -29.28 11.23 -5.58
C GLU A 111 -29.78 11.09 -7.02
N GLU A 112 -29.16 10.22 -7.82
CA GLU A 112 -29.59 9.93 -9.18
C GLU A 112 -30.96 9.23 -9.22
N GLU A 113 -31.17 8.20 -8.40
CA GLU A 113 -32.45 7.48 -8.26
C GLU A 113 -33.58 8.44 -7.83
N ASP A 114 -33.32 9.31 -6.84
CA ASP A 114 -34.29 10.30 -6.36
C ASP A 114 -34.65 11.32 -7.47
N SER A 115 -33.66 11.80 -8.22
CA SER A 115 -33.87 12.71 -9.35
C SER A 115 -34.73 12.05 -10.45
N GLN A 116 -34.41 10.81 -10.82
CA GLN A 116 -35.17 10.06 -11.82
C GLN A 116 -36.62 9.82 -11.38
N LEU A 117 -36.85 9.54 -10.10
CA LEU A 117 -38.18 9.37 -9.54
C LEU A 117 -38.98 10.67 -9.58
N GLN A 118 -38.37 11.80 -9.18
CA GLN A 118 -38.99 13.12 -9.26
C GLN A 118 -39.40 13.46 -10.69
N GLU A 119 -38.50 13.28 -11.66
CA GLU A 119 -38.79 13.52 -13.08
C GLU A 119 -39.90 12.61 -13.63
N ALA A 120 -40.00 11.36 -13.15
CA ALA A 120 -41.07 10.45 -13.55
C ALA A 120 -42.42 10.89 -12.97
N VAL A 121 -42.46 11.29 -11.69
CA VAL A 121 -43.67 11.80 -11.04
C VAL A 121 -44.15 13.08 -11.71
N GLU A 122 -43.24 14.02 -12.01
CA GLU A 122 -43.57 15.27 -12.71
C GLU A 122 -44.15 15.01 -14.09
N ARG A 123 -43.57 14.07 -14.86
CA ARG A 123 -44.11 13.67 -16.17
C ARG A 123 -45.51 13.09 -16.06
N ILE A 124 -45.78 12.24 -15.07
CA ILE A 124 -47.11 11.67 -14.84
C ILE A 124 -48.10 12.76 -14.43
N ALA A 125 -47.71 13.66 -13.53
CA ALA A 125 -48.55 14.77 -13.09
C ALA A 125 -48.90 15.72 -14.24
N ALA A 126 -47.93 16.01 -15.13
CA ALA A 126 -48.14 16.84 -16.31
C ALA A 126 -49.05 16.20 -17.37
N GLN A 127 -49.14 14.87 -17.40
CA GLN A 127 -50.01 14.12 -18.31
C GLN A 127 -51.41 13.83 -17.73
N ALA A 128 -51.62 14.10 -16.44
CA ALA A 128 -52.93 13.91 -15.82
C ALA A 128 -53.92 14.94 -16.40
N PRO A 129 -54.98 14.52 -17.11
CA PRO A 129 -55.97 15.45 -17.63
C PRO A 129 -56.60 16.20 -16.45
N GLY A 130 -56.56 17.54 -16.52
CA GLY A 130 -57.26 18.39 -15.57
C GLY A 130 -58.70 17.91 -15.47
N LYS A 131 -59.11 17.44 -14.29
CA LYS A 131 -60.53 17.24 -14.02
C LYS A 131 -61.17 18.62 -14.12
N HIS A 132 -61.74 18.92 -15.28
CA HIS A 132 -62.79 19.93 -15.43
C HIS A 132 -63.91 19.53 -14.48
N THR A 133 -63.92 20.15 -13.31
CA THR A 133 -65.10 20.28 -12.46
C THR A 133 -65.81 21.55 -12.93
N ASP A 134 -66.77 21.37 -13.83
CA ASP A 134 -67.98 22.20 -13.91
C ASP A 134 -69.05 21.59 -12.99
#